data_AF-A0A9P5G8U8-F1
#
_entry.id   AF-A0A9P5G8U8-F1
#
_cell.length_a   1.000
_cell.length_b   1.000
_cell.length_c   1.000
_cell.angle_alpha   90.00
_cell.angle_beta   90.00
_cell.angle_gamma   90.00
#
_symmetry.space_group_name_H-M   'P 1'
#
loop_
_entity.id
_entity.type
_entity.pdbx_description
1 polymer ?
#
loop_
_entity_poly.entity_id
_entity_poly.type
_entity_poly.pdbx_seq_one_letter_code
_entity_poly.pdbx_strand_id
1 'polypeptide(L)'
;MKKKPPKAKFTAEDDDLLVDLKEVRKLTWKQIAEHFDGRTAGALQVRYCTKLKARSIDWSDEDVEALHEAMKDYEDERWIVVSQKMGSKFTASVCREKYNEIKGL
;
A
#
# COMPACT_ATOMS: atom_id res chain seq x y z
N MET A 1 41.96 -19.59 -9.63
CA MET A 1 40.78 -19.13 -8.85
C MET A 1 40.09 -18.03 -9.65
N LYS A 2 38.87 -18.23 -10.17
CA LYS A 2 38.16 -17.17 -10.91
C LYS A 2 37.57 -16.18 -9.90
N LYS A 3 37.97 -14.91 -9.99
CA LYS A 3 37.44 -13.82 -9.16
C LYS A 3 35.95 -13.65 -9.47
N LYS A 4 35.09 -13.69 -8.44
CA LYS A 4 33.64 -13.45 -8.60
C LYS A 4 33.45 -11.99 -9.04
N PRO A 5 32.63 -11.71 -10.07
CA PRO A 5 32.38 -10.35 -10.51
C PRO A 5 31.73 -9.51 -9.39
N PRO A 6 31.86 -8.17 -9.43
CA PRO A 6 31.19 -7.28 -8.50
C PRO A 6 29.68 -7.60 -8.48
N LYS A 7 29.07 -7.65 -7.29
CA LYS A 7 27.62 -7.90 -7.17
C LYS A 7 26.89 -6.82 -7.98
N ALA A 8 26.21 -7.23 -9.05
CA ALA A 8 25.36 -6.33 -9.83
C ALA A 8 24.35 -5.63 -8.90
N LYS A 9 23.85 -4.46 -9.29
CA LYS A 9 22.69 -3.84 -8.62
C LYS A 9 21.41 -4.49 -9.17
N PHE A 10 20.33 -4.47 -8.39
CA PHE A 10 19.00 -4.84 -8.90
C PHE A 10 18.57 -3.80 -9.93
N THR A 11 18.20 -4.26 -11.13
CA THR A 11 17.59 -3.41 -12.17
C THR A 11 16.06 -3.36 -12.00
N ALA A 12 15.39 -2.55 -12.84
CA ALA A 12 13.92 -2.53 -12.85
C ALA A 12 13.37 -3.88 -13.33
N GLU A 13 14.00 -4.48 -14.34
CA GLU A 13 13.61 -5.78 -14.87
C GLU A 13 13.78 -6.91 -13.84
N ASP A 14 14.85 -6.84 -13.03
CA ASP A 14 15.03 -7.75 -11.89
C ASP A 14 13.89 -7.61 -10.87
N ASP A 15 13.47 -6.38 -10.58
CA ASP A 15 12.41 -6.10 -9.61
C ASP A 15 11.04 -6.59 -10.13
N ASP A 16 10.74 -6.36 -11.41
CA ASP A 16 9.50 -6.81 -12.05
C ASP A 16 9.42 -8.35 -12.08
N LEU A 17 10.52 -9.01 -12.46
CA LEU A 17 10.60 -10.47 -12.42
C LEU A 17 10.43 -11.00 -10.99
N LEU A 18 11.03 -10.35 -10.00
CA LEU A 18 10.92 -10.75 -8.59
C LEU A 18 9.47 -10.65 -8.08
N VAL A 19 8.74 -9.61 -8.49
CA VAL A 19 7.32 -9.44 -8.15
C VAL A 19 6.46 -10.49 -8.86
N ASP A 20 6.63 -10.72 -10.18
CA ASP A 20 5.88 -11.74 -10.94
C ASP A 20 6.02 -13.13 -10.32
N LEU A 21 7.26 -13.57 -10.09
CA LEU A 21 7.52 -14.90 -9.54
C LEU A 21 6.93 -15.07 -8.14
N LYS A 22 6.90 -13.99 -7.33
CA LYS A 22 6.43 -14.04 -5.95
C LYS A 22 4.92 -13.88 -5.80
N GLU A 23 4.30 -13.01 -6.60
CA GLU A 23 2.90 -12.64 -6.47
C GLU A 23 1.98 -13.24 -7.53
N VAL A 24 2.46 -13.48 -8.74
CA VAL A 24 1.64 -14.11 -9.79
C VAL A 24 1.82 -15.63 -9.73
N ARG A 25 3.08 -16.09 -9.79
CA ARG A 25 3.40 -17.52 -9.82
C ARG A 25 3.47 -18.17 -8.44
N LYS A 26 3.39 -17.36 -7.38
CA LYS A 26 3.39 -17.77 -5.96
C LYS A 26 4.54 -18.74 -5.60
N LEU A 27 5.73 -18.53 -6.17
CA LEU A 27 6.90 -19.37 -5.91
C LEU A 27 7.53 -19.09 -4.55
N THR A 28 8.21 -20.10 -4.00
CA THR A 28 9.02 -19.95 -2.79
C THR A 28 10.32 -19.19 -3.09
N TRP A 29 10.90 -18.50 -2.11
CA TRP A 29 12.18 -17.78 -2.29
C TRP A 29 13.32 -18.65 -2.82
N LYS A 30 13.30 -19.94 -2.49
CA LYS A 30 14.29 -20.90 -2.97
C LYS A 30 14.14 -21.14 -4.48
N GLN A 31 12.91 -21.32 -4.96
CA GLN A 31 12.62 -21.46 -6.38
C GLN A 31 12.89 -20.16 -7.13
N ILE A 32 12.51 -19.02 -6.57
CA ILE A 32 12.80 -17.70 -7.16
C ILE A 32 14.31 -17.51 -7.34
N ALA A 33 15.13 -17.93 -6.37
CA ALA A 33 16.59 -17.81 -6.49
C ALA A 33 17.19 -18.59 -7.68
N GLU A 34 16.50 -19.61 -8.21
CA GLU A 34 16.91 -20.33 -9.42
C GLU A 34 16.80 -19.47 -10.69
N HIS A 35 16.03 -18.37 -10.64
CA HIS A 35 15.88 -17.40 -11.73
C HIS A 35 16.88 -16.23 -11.66
N PHE A 36 17.64 -16.08 -10.57
CA PHE A 36 18.55 -14.96 -10.36
C PHE A 36 20.00 -15.43 -10.12
N ASP A 37 20.80 -15.37 -11.18
CA ASP A 37 22.21 -15.75 -11.11
C ASP A 37 22.98 -14.95 -10.05
N GLY A 38 23.59 -15.66 -9.10
CA GLY A 38 24.41 -15.05 -8.06
C GLY A 38 23.64 -14.28 -6.98
N ARG A 39 22.31 -14.42 -6.92
CA ARG A 39 21.50 -13.93 -5.79
C ARG A 39 21.06 -15.09 -4.90
N THR A 40 21.05 -14.85 -3.61
CA THR A 40 20.51 -15.81 -2.65
C THR A 40 19.04 -15.51 -2.39
N ALA A 41 18.27 -16.53 -2.02
CA ALA A 41 16.89 -16.41 -1.58
C ALA A 41 16.71 -15.30 -0.52
N GLY A 42 17.61 -15.22 0.46
CA GLY A 42 17.57 -14.17 1.49
C GLY A 42 17.80 -12.76 0.95
N ALA A 43 18.67 -12.57 -0.04
CA ALA A 43 18.88 -11.26 -0.66
C ALA A 43 17.64 -10.79 -1.44
N LEU A 44 16.98 -11.72 -2.15
CA LEU A 44 15.73 -11.47 -2.88
C LEU A 44 14.57 -11.16 -1.94
N GLN A 45 14.45 -11.91 -0.84
CA GLN A 45 13.46 -11.63 0.20
C GLN A 45 13.64 -10.23 0.80
N VAL A 46 14.86 -9.84 1.15
CA VAL A 46 15.14 -8.50 1.68
C VAL A 46 14.80 -7.42 0.65
N ARG A 47 15.19 -7.59 -0.62
CA ARG A 47 14.85 -6.66 -1.70
C ARG A 47 13.35 -6.49 -1.82
N TYR A 48 12.61 -7.60 -1.90
CA TYR A 48 11.16 -7.59 -2.03
C TYR A 48 10.48 -6.92 -0.82
N CYS A 49 10.78 -7.35 0.40
CA CYS A 49 10.14 -6.82 1.61
C CYS A 49 10.42 -5.33 1.86
N THR A 50 11.61 -4.84 1.50
CA THR A 50 12.01 -3.45 1.78
C THR A 50 11.71 -2.46 0.66
N LYS A 51 11.54 -2.93 -0.58
CA LYS A 51 11.42 -2.05 -1.75
C LYS A 51 10.23 -2.33 -2.66
N LEU A 52 9.71 -3.56 -2.72
CA LEU A 52 8.78 -3.97 -3.77
C LEU A 52 7.39 -4.33 -3.26
N LYS A 53 7.26 -4.95 -2.07
CA LYS A 53 5.98 -5.44 -1.55
C LYS A 53 4.88 -4.37 -1.49
N ALA A 54 5.24 -3.13 -1.15
CA ALA A 54 4.27 -2.03 -1.08
C ALA A 54 3.85 -1.51 -2.47
N ARG A 55 4.67 -1.72 -3.50
CA ARG A 55 4.37 -1.34 -4.89
C ARG A 55 3.56 -2.40 -5.62
N SER A 56 3.60 -3.65 -5.15
CA SER A 56 2.85 -4.77 -5.74
C SER A 56 1.48 -4.97 -5.12
N ILE A 57 0.99 -4.03 -4.31
CA ILE A 57 -0.42 -4.04 -3.89
C ILE A 57 -1.19 -3.40 -5.04
N ASP A 58 -1.60 -4.23 -5.99
CA ASP A 58 -2.62 -3.87 -6.95
C ASP A 58 -3.93 -3.75 -6.16
N TRP A 59 -4.48 -2.54 -6.08
CA TRP A 59 -5.80 -2.32 -5.49
C TRP A 59 -6.83 -2.94 -6.43
N SER A 60 -7.60 -3.91 -5.95
CA SER A 60 -8.73 -4.41 -6.73
C SER A 60 -9.85 -3.36 -6.79
N ASP A 61 -10.76 -3.50 -7.75
CA ASP A 61 -11.96 -2.64 -7.79
C ASP A 61 -12.76 -2.76 -6.48
N GLU A 62 -12.79 -3.95 -5.86
CA GLU A 62 -13.42 -4.14 -4.54
C GLU A 62 -12.66 -3.41 -3.42
N ASP A 63 -11.32 -3.44 -3.41
CA ASP A 63 -10.52 -2.69 -2.42
C ASP A 63 -10.76 -1.18 -2.54
N VAL A 64 -10.88 -0.69 -3.78
CA VAL A 64 -11.17 0.73 -4.07
C VAL A 64 -12.59 1.09 -3.63
N GLU A 65 -13.58 0.23 -3.92
CA GLU A 65 -14.96 0.44 -3.47
C GLU A 65 -15.05 0.48 -1.94
N ALA A 66 -14.42 -0.48 -1.25
CA ALA A 66 -14.35 -0.52 0.21
C ALA A 66 -13.66 0.73 0.80
N LEU A 67 -12.61 1.25 0.13
CA LEU A 67 -11.97 2.50 0.53
C LEU A 67 -12.92 3.69 0.40
N HIS A 68 -13.67 3.78 -0.70
CA HIS A 68 -14.66 4.83 -0.90
C HIS A 68 -15.79 4.78 0.14
N GLU A 69 -16.28 3.59 0.46
CA GLU A 69 -17.30 3.39 1.51
C GLU A 69 -16.76 3.83 2.88
N ALA A 70 -15.56 3.37 3.26
CA ALA A 70 -14.93 3.75 4.54
C ALA A 70 -14.71 5.26 4.66
N MET A 71 -14.33 5.93 3.57
CA MET A 71 -14.19 7.39 3.55
C MET A 71 -15.53 8.10 3.77
N LYS A 72 -16.59 7.63 3.10
CA LYS A 72 -17.93 8.19 3.24
C LYS A 72 -18.46 8.04 4.66
N ASP A 73 -18.33 6.85 5.24
CA ASP A 73 -18.75 6.58 6.62
C ASP A 73 -18.01 7.48 7.62
N TYR A 74 -16.69 7.63 7.44
CA TYR A 74 -15.91 8.56 8.24
C TYR A 74 -16.38 10.01 8.10
N GLU A 75 -16.77 10.45 6.89
CA GLU A 75 -17.29 11.80 6.68
C GLU A 75 -18.60 12.07 7.43
N ASP A 76 -19.41 11.04 7.69
CA ASP A 76 -20.61 11.18 8.51
C ASP A 76 -20.28 11.10 10.01
N GLU A 77 -19.44 10.14 10.42
CA GLU A 77 -19.02 9.99 11.82
C GLU A 77 -18.20 11.18 12.35
N ARG A 78 -17.35 11.81 11.51
CA ARG A 78 -16.51 12.94 11.93
C ARG A 78 -17.34 14.08 12.51
N TRP A 79 -18.55 14.30 12.01
CA TRP A 79 -19.42 15.38 12.48
C TRP A 79 -20.07 15.07 13.81
N ILE A 80 -20.25 13.79 14.13
CA ILE A 80 -20.65 13.35 15.48
C ILE A 80 -19.55 13.77 16.47
N VAL A 81 -18.30 13.45 16.18
CA VAL A 81 -17.16 13.84 17.02
C VAL A 81 -17.03 15.36 17.16
N VAL A 82 -17.19 16.10 16.07
CA VAL A 82 -17.15 17.58 16.08
C VAL A 82 -18.27 18.13 16.96
N SER A 83 -19.50 17.64 16.81
CA SER A 83 -20.66 18.11 17.59
C SER A 83 -20.46 17.88 19.10
N GLN A 84 -19.92 16.72 19.49
CA GLN A 84 -19.57 16.43 20.89
C GLN A 84 -18.55 17.43 21.45
N LYS A 85 -17.54 17.80 20.66
CA LYS A 85 -16.52 18.80 21.06
C LYS A 85 -17.09 20.23 21.16
N MET A 86 -18.12 20.56 20.38
CA MET A 86 -18.78 21.88 20.44
C MET A 86 -19.73 22.02 21.65
N GLY A 87 -19.82 20.98 22.50
CA GLY A 87 -20.83 20.85 23.52
C GLY A 87 -22.17 20.47 22.89
N SER A 88 -23.03 19.75 23.62
CA SER A 88 -24.31 19.19 23.13
C SER A 88 -25.36 20.22 22.63
N LYS A 89 -24.94 21.45 22.36
CA LYS A 89 -25.71 22.56 21.79
C LYS A 89 -25.98 22.41 20.30
N PHE A 90 -25.13 21.69 19.57
CA PHE A 90 -25.25 21.52 18.12
C PHE A 90 -25.24 20.04 17.74
N THR A 91 -26.01 19.67 16.72
CA THR A 91 -25.98 18.32 16.14
C THR A 91 -24.87 18.22 15.09
N ALA A 92 -24.49 16.99 14.74
CA ALA A 92 -23.53 16.72 13.67
C ALA A 92 -23.89 17.41 12.34
N SER A 93 -25.16 17.33 11.92
CA SER A 93 -25.64 17.95 10.68
C SER A 93 -25.47 19.47 10.70
N VAL A 94 -25.84 20.12 11.81
CA VAL A 94 -25.73 21.58 11.97
C VAL A 94 -24.26 22.02 11.94
N CYS A 95 -23.36 21.25 12.58
CA CYS A 95 -21.92 21.51 12.51
C CYS A 95 -21.39 21.39 11.08
N ARG A 96 -21.83 20.36 10.33
CA ARG A 96 -21.43 20.14 8.93
C ARG A 96 -21.89 21.27 8.02
N GLU A 97 -23.17 21.62 8.08
CA GLU A 97 -23.76 22.68 7.25
C GLU A 97 -23.06 24.02 7.51
N LYS A 98 -22.83 24.35 8.79
CA LYS A 98 -22.14 25.58 9.13
C LYS A 98 -20.69 25.59 8.63
N TYR A 99 -20.00 24.46 8.69
CA TYR A 99 -18.64 24.36 8.16
C TYR A 99 -18.60 24.50 6.64
N ASN A 100 -19.54 23.89 5.91
CA ASN A 100 -19.62 24.03 4.45
C ASN A 100 -19.90 25.49 4.06
N GLU A 101 -20.81 26.19 4.74
CA GLU A 101 -21.05 27.63 4.57
C GLU A 101 -19.77 28.45 4.76
N ILE A 102 -19.00 28.18 5.83
CA ILE A 102 -17.73 28.87 6.11
C ILE A 102 -16.67 28.56 5.06
N LYS A 103 -16.63 27.32 4.56
CA LYS A 103 -15.66 26.87 3.56
C LYS A 103 -16.03 27.25 2.13
N GLY A 104 -17.26 27.71 1.89
CA GLY A 104 -17.77 27.99 0.55
C GLY A 104 -17.91 26.72 -0.30
N LEU A 105 -18.22 25.59 0.34
CA LEU A 105 -18.49 24.29 -0.29
C LEU A 105 -19.98 24.07 -0.47
#